data_AF-A0A6L4ZNF5-F1
#
_entry.id   AF-A0A6L4ZNF5-F1
#
_cell.length_a   1.000
_cell.length_b   1.000
_cell.length_c   1.000
_cell.angle_alpha   90.00
_cell.angle_beta   90.00
_cell.angle_gamma   90.00
#
_symmetry.space_group_name_H-M   'P 1'
#
loop_
_entity.id
_entity.type
_entity.pdbx_description
1 polymer ?
#
loop_
_entity_poly.entity_id
_entity_poly.type
_entity_poly.pdbx_seq_one_letter_code
_entity_poly.pdbx_strand_id
1 'polypeptide(L)'
;MFKKVIFIILIVLAFCSFSLITENVVPVAAQNNVITLRGDITKNMTLTPANRYVLEGGVFVRAGATLKIKAGTQIFAGPRSFLVIDRGAKIIAKGKPAKPIVFTSAQDLGNRKRGDWGGLIINGFAPINNGDAKGEADGEGNTGKYGGSNANDNSGILRYVRIEFAGFPLTPTNELNGVALQGVGRGTEIDYIQVTESGDDAIEFFGGTVNVKHLLLYGAMDDAFDWTGGWQGKAQFVL
;
A
#
# COMPACT_ATOMS: atom_id res chain seq x y z
N MET A 1 -43.50 11.75 74.06
CA MET A 1 -42.34 10.85 73.87
C MET A 1 -42.26 10.46 72.39
N PHE A 2 -41.70 11.33 71.55
CA PHE A 2 -41.63 11.12 70.10
C PHE A 2 -40.28 10.48 69.75
N LYS A 3 -40.30 9.23 69.29
CA LYS A 3 -39.10 8.55 68.77
C LYS A 3 -38.91 8.96 67.30
N LYS A 4 -37.83 9.71 67.02
CA LYS A 4 -37.33 9.92 65.66
C LYS A 4 -36.73 8.60 65.15
N VAL A 5 -37.30 8.05 64.08
CA VAL A 5 -36.73 6.92 63.35
C VAL A 5 -35.74 7.49 62.34
N ILE A 6 -34.45 7.14 62.50
CA ILE A 6 -33.38 7.48 61.56
C ILE A 6 -33.33 6.36 60.52
N PHE A 7 -33.53 6.72 59.25
CA PHE A 7 -33.34 5.82 58.11
C PHE A 7 -31.84 5.83 57.74
N ILE A 8 -31.13 4.73 57.98
CA ILE A 8 -29.76 4.55 57.50
C ILE A 8 -29.85 3.95 56.09
N ILE A 9 -29.49 4.73 55.08
CA ILE A 9 -29.31 4.25 53.70
C ILE A 9 -27.97 3.52 53.63
N LEU A 10 -28.02 2.20 53.48
CA LEU A 10 -26.84 1.38 53.21
C LEU A 10 -26.52 1.48 51.70
N ILE A 11 -25.50 2.26 51.34
CA ILE A 11 -24.96 2.28 49.98
C ILE A 11 -24.11 1.02 49.80
N VAL A 12 -24.63 0.05 49.04
CA VAL A 12 -23.85 -1.10 48.56
C VAL A 12 -23.01 -0.60 47.37
N LEU A 13 -21.74 -0.31 47.62
CA LEU A 13 -20.74 -0.10 46.57
C LEU A 13 -20.43 -1.46 45.94
N ALA A 14 -21.06 -1.73 44.79
CA ALA A 14 -20.67 -2.83 43.93
C ALA A 14 -19.25 -2.57 43.39
N PHE A 15 -18.25 -3.23 43.97
CA PHE A 15 -16.92 -3.32 43.39
C PHE A 15 -17.00 -4.19 42.14
N CYS A 16 -17.32 -3.56 41.00
CA CYS A 16 -17.06 -4.16 39.70
C CYS A 16 -15.55 -4.07 39.46
N SER A 17 -14.85 -5.19 39.58
CA SER A 17 -13.43 -5.29 39.22
C SER A 17 -13.27 -4.93 37.74
N PHE A 18 -12.85 -3.70 37.48
CA PHE A 18 -12.45 -3.26 36.16
C PHE A 18 -11.12 -3.97 35.87
N SER A 19 -11.19 -5.12 35.20
CA SER A 19 -10.02 -5.74 34.62
C SER A 19 -9.51 -4.74 33.57
N LEU A 20 -8.39 -4.09 33.86
CA LEU A 20 -7.59 -3.42 32.86
C LEU A 20 -7.29 -4.47 31.79
N ILE A 21 -8.00 -4.40 30.68
CA ILE A 21 -7.57 -5.02 29.43
C ILE A 21 -6.27 -4.28 29.10
N THR A 22 -5.15 -4.83 29.54
CA THR A 22 -3.87 -4.49 28.96
C THR A 22 -4.02 -4.85 27.49
N GLU A 23 -4.15 -3.84 26.62
CA GLU A 23 -3.95 -4.06 25.20
C GLU A 23 -2.64 -4.85 25.11
N ASN A 24 -2.73 -6.04 24.50
CA ASN A 24 -1.55 -6.75 24.05
C ASN A 24 -0.95 -5.89 22.93
N VAL A 25 -0.25 -4.81 23.32
CA VAL A 25 0.73 -4.16 22.47
C VAL A 25 1.76 -5.25 22.23
N VAL A 26 1.60 -5.95 21.09
CA VAL A 26 2.61 -6.87 20.60
C VAL A 26 3.90 -6.06 20.62
N PRO A 27 4.92 -6.46 21.40
CA PRO A 27 6.16 -5.73 21.43
C PRO A 27 6.67 -5.72 19.99
N VAL A 28 6.68 -4.53 19.38
CA VAL A 28 7.43 -4.30 18.15
C VAL A 28 8.84 -4.70 18.52
N ALA A 29 9.32 -5.82 17.97
CA ALA A 29 10.69 -6.25 18.15
C ALA A 29 11.57 -5.02 17.94
N ALA A 30 12.51 -4.75 18.86
CA ALA A 30 13.43 -3.64 18.75
C ALA A 30 14.01 -3.62 17.32
N GLN A 31 13.55 -2.67 16.50
CA GLN A 31 14.01 -2.52 15.12
C GLN A 31 15.42 -1.95 15.21
N ASN A 32 16.42 -2.83 15.23
CA ASN A 32 17.78 -2.44 15.58
C ASN A 32 18.45 -1.57 14.50
N ASN A 33 17.95 -1.55 13.25
CA ASN A 33 18.47 -0.71 12.17
C ASN A 33 17.36 0.00 11.39
N VAL A 34 17.56 1.29 11.15
CA VAL A 34 16.82 2.08 10.16
C VAL A 34 17.58 2.02 8.83
N ILE A 35 16.92 1.55 7.77
CA ILE A 35 17.49 1.44 6.42
C ILE A 35 16.70 2.35 5.49
N THR A 36 17.35 3.37 4.96
CA THR A 36 16.75 4.26 3.97
C THR A 36 16.95 3.71 2.56
N LEU A 37 15.86 3.55 1.82
CA LEU A 37 15.84 3.22 0.40
C LEU A 37 15.66 4.52 -0.39
N ARG A 38 16.53 4.76 -1.37
CA ARG A 38 16.56 5.97 -2.20
C ARG A 38 17.07 5.63 -3.60
N GLY A 39 16.56 6.30 -4.63
CA GLY A 39 17.03 6.11 -6.00
C GLY A 39 16.92 4.67 -6.49
N ASP A 40 17.96 4.17 -7.15
CA ASP A 40 17.88 2.93 -7.91
C ASP A 40 18.28 1.69 -7.12
N ILE A 41 17.39 0.70 -7.10
CA ILE A 41 17.66 -0.67 -6.68
C ILE A 41 17.97 -1.48 -7.94
N THR A 42 19.25 -1.62 -8.25
CA THR A 42 19.74 -2.31 -9.48
C THR A 42 20.12 -3.77 -9.25
N LYS A 43 20.06 -4.26 -8.01
CA LYS A 43 20.35 -5.64 -7.64
C LYS A 43 19.23 -6.19 -6.76
N ASN A 44 19.08 -7.51 -6.77
CA ASN A 44 18.13 -8.20 -5.91
C ASN A 44 18.34 -7.79 -4.44
N MET A 45 17.25 -7.36 -3.80
CA MET A 45 17.24 -6.92 -2.41
C MET A 45 16.13 -7.64 -1.65
N THR A 46 16.38 -7.98 -0.39
CA THR A 46 15.35 -8.57 0.49
C THR A 46 15.15 -7.71 1.73
N LEU A 47 13.91 -7.23 1.90
CA LEU A 47 13.47 -6.53 3.10
C LEU A 47 12.91 -7.53 4.12
N THR A 48 13.23 -7.33 5.40
CA THR A 48 12.86 -8.26 6.50
C THR A 48 12.28 -7.51 7.70
N PRO A 49 11.39 -8.12 8.50
CA PRO A 49 10.77 -7.42 9.63
C PRO A 49 11.76 -7.04 10.76
N ALA A 50 13.02 -7.46 10.69
CA ALA A 50 14.04 -7.10 11.67
C ALA A 50 14.53 -5.64 11.56
N ASN A 51 14.26 -4.98 10.43
CA ASN A 51 14.67 -3.59 10.19
C ASN A 51 13.46 -2.68 10.01
N ARG A 52 13.67 -1.39 10.25
CA ARG A 52 12.77 -0.31 9.83
C ARG A 52 13.21 0.17 8.46
N TYR A 53 12.33 0.18 7.46
CA TYR A 53 12.66 0.73 6.13
C TYR A 53 12.00 2.09 5.95
N VAL A 54 12.74 3.05 5.38
CA VAL A 54 12.21 4.37 5.04
C VAL A 54 12.44 4.64 3.56
N LEU A 55 11.41 5.01 2.79
CA LEU A 55 11.56 5.50 1.41
C LEU A 55 11.87 7.00 1.43
N GLU A 56 12.86 7.42 0.64
CA GLU A 56 13.24 8.82 0.48
C GLU A 56 13.27 9.16 -1.02
N GLY A 57 12.40 10.09 -1.44
CA GLY A 57 12.20 10.43 -2.86
C GLY A 57 11.64 9.26 -3.69
N GLY A 58 11.85 9.30 -5.00
CA GLY A 58 11.52 8.18 -5.89
C GLY A 58 12.49 7.03 -5.71
N VAL A 59 11.97 5.84 -5.38
CA VAL A 59 12.74 4.59 -5.27
C VAL A 59 12.36 3.68 -6.42
N PHE A 60 13.33 3.27 -7.23
CA PHE A 60 13.08 2.54 -8.47
C PHE A 60 13.73 1.17 -8.42
N VAL A 61 12.95 0.11 -8.48
CA VAL A 61 13.47 -1.24 -8.71
C VAL A 61 13.67 -1.38 -10.21
N ARG A 62 14.93 -1.41 -10.65
CA ARG A 62 15.30 -1.36 -12.06
C ARG A 62 15.19 -2.73 -12.73
N ALA A 63 15.06 -2.73 -14.05
CA ALA A 63 14.97 -3.94 -14.87
C ALA A 63 16.05 -4.97 -14.51
N GLY A 64 15.66 -6.24 -14.38
CA GLY A 64 16.53 -7.34 -13.96
C GLY A 64 16.70 -7.49 -12.43
N ALA A 65 16.30 -6.50 -11.64
CA ALA A 65 16.30 -6.60 -10.18
C ALA A 65 14.95 -7.10 -9.63
N THR A 66 15.01 -7.75 -8.47
CA THR A 66 13.84 -8.18 -7.69
C THR A 66 13.90 -7.60 -6.29
N LEU A 67 12.87 -6.87 -5.89
CA LEU A 67 12.64 -6.45 -4.51
C LEU A 67 11.75 -7.47 -3.81
N LYS A 68 12.32 -8.26 -2.91
CA LYS A 68 11.58 -9.23 -2.10
C LYS A 68 11.27 -8.62 -0.73
N ILE A 69 10.03 -8.73 -0.28
CA ILE A 69 9.61 -8.19 1.02
C ILE A 69 8.99 -9.33 1.82
N LYS A 70 9.57 -9.64 2.99
CA LYS A 70 9.07 -10.71 3.85
C LYS A 70 7.84 -10.25 4.65
N ALA A 71 6.98 -11.22 4.98
CA ALA A 71 5.79 -10.98 5.80
C ALA A 71 6.12 -10.26 7.12
N GLY A 72 5.28 -9.31 7.53
CA GLY A 72 5.44 -8.49 8.72
C GLY A 72 6.41 -7.31 8.57
N THR A 73 7.04 -7.13 7.40
CA THR A 73 7.87 -5.94 7.15
C THR A 73 7.00 -4.69 7.05
N GLN A 74 7.45 -3.64 7.74
CA GLN A 74 6.87 -2.29 7.65
C GLN A 74 7.84 -1.39 6.88
N ILE A 75 7.29 -0.63 5.93
CA ILE A 75 7.99 0.34 5.09
C ILE A 75 7.30 1.69 5.33
N PHE A 76 8.08 2.67 5.74
CA PHE A 76 7.63 4.03 6.02
C PHE A 76 8.03 4.92 4.84
N ALA A 77 7.10 5.70 4.32
CA ALA A 77 7.34 6.56 3.18
C ALA A 77 7.51 8.01 3.64
N GLY A 78 8.68 8.60 3.38
CA GLY A 78 8.93 10.00 3.65
C GLY A 78 8.09 10.92 2.75
N PRO A 79 8.05 12.23 3.04
CA PRO A 79 7.33 13.19 2.21
C PRO A 79 7.75 13.11 0.74
N ARG A 80 6.78 13.13 -0.17
CA ARG A 80 7.01 13.06 -1.63
C ARG A 80 7.79 11.82 -2.10
N SER A 81 7.82 10.76 -1.30
CA SER A 81 8.45 9.49 -1.70
C SER A 81 7.44 8.55 -2.38
N PHE A 82 7.93 7.67 -3.23
CA PHE A 82 7.12 6.67 -3.92
C PHE A 82 8.00 5.49 -4.33
N LEU A 83 7.39 4.32 -4.53
CA LEU A 83 8.09 3.11 -4.95
C LEU A 83 7.63 2.71 -6.35
N VAL A 84 8.58 2.59 -7.27
CA VAL A 84 8.35 2.17 -8.65
C VAL A 84 8.99 0.82 -8.90
N ILE A 85 8.23 -0.09 -9.50
CA ILE A 85 8.74 -1.32 -10.11
C ILE A 85 8.78 -1.10 -11.62
N ASP A 86 9.97 -0.92 -12.18
CA ASP A 86 10.13 -0.68 -13.62
C ASP A 86 9.73 -1.92 -14.44
N ARG A 87 9.43 -1.70 -15.72
CA ARG A 87 9.31 -2.79 -16.71
C ARG A 87 10.53 -3.71 -16.64
N GLY A 88 10.29 -5.01 -16.50
CA GLY A 88 11.32 -6.04 -16.40
C GLY A 88 11.95 -6.19 -15.00
N ALA A 89 11.54 -5.38 -14.03
CA ALA A 89 11.82 -5.61 -12.61
C ALA A 89 10.70 -6.45 -11.97
N LYS A 90 10.92 -6.89 -10.73
CA LYS A 90 9.90 -7.63 -9.97
C LYS A 90 9.78 -7.17 -8.53
N ILE A 91 8.56 -7.18 -8.01
CA ILE A 91 8.28 -7.13 -6.57
C ILE A 91 7.75 -8.48 -6.10
N ILE A 92 8.29 -9.02 -5.00
CA ILE A 92 7.79 -10.24 -4.36
C ILE A 92 7.44 -9.91 -2.91
N ALA A 93 6.24 -9.35 -2.72
CA ALA A 93 5.68 -8.98 -1.43
C ALA A 93 4.62 -10.01 -1.01
N LYS A 94 5.06 -11.04 -0.27
CA LYS A 94 4.21 -12.13 0.23
C LYS A 94 4.01 -12.01 1.73
N GLY A 95 3.05 -11.17 2.13
CA GLY A 95 2.57 -11.07 3.49
C GLY A 95 1.79 -12.32 3.93
N LYS A 96 1.25 -12.26 5.15
CA LYS A 96 0.34 -13.28 5.71
C LYS A 96 -0.83 -12.58 6.41
N PRO A 97 -1.99 -13.22 6.59
CA PRO A 97 -3.12 -12.61 7.31
C PRO A 97 -2.74 -12.02 8.67
N ALA A 98 -1.97 -12.78 9.47
CA ALA A 98 -1.52 -12.36 10.79
C ALA A 98 -0.25 -11.47 10.79
N LYS A 99 0.41 -11.33 9.62
CA LYS A 99 1.66 -10.57 9.45
C LYS A 99 1.67 -9.92 8.06
N PRO A 100 0.76 -8.97 7.80
CA PRO A 100 0.74 -8.29 6.51
C PRO A 100 2.04 -7.50 6.30
N ILE A 101 2.34 -7.20 5.05
CA ILE A 101 3.34 -6.18 4.71
C ILE A 101 2.61 -4.83 4.72
N VAL A 102 3.22 -3.81 5.32
CA VAL A 102 2.61 -2.48 5.44
C VAL A 102 3.51 -1.44 4.81
N PHE A 103 2.98 -0.71 3.84
CA PHE A 103 3.53 0.56 3.35
C PHE A 103 2.67 1.69 3.93
N THR A 104 3.28 2.64 4.63
CA THR A 104 2.54 3.70 5.32
C THR A 104 3.36 4.98 5.41
N SER A 105 2.70 6.09 5.74
CA SER A 105 3.34 7.38 5.98
C SER A 105 4.40 7.31 7.10
N ALA A 106 5.53 7.99 6.89
CA ALA A 106 6.55 8.18 7.90
C ALA A 106 6.18 9.23 8.96
N GLN A 107 5.04 9.93 8.82
CA GLN A 107 4.54 10.86 9.83
C GLN A 107 4.14 10.10 11.11
N ASP A 108 4.21 10.82 12.23
CA ASP A 108 3.80 10.31 13.53
C ASP A 108 2.33 9.89 13.54
N LEU A 109 2.01 8.89 14.37
CA LEU A 109 0.63 8.46 14.58
C LEU A 109 -0.23 9.66 15.01
N GLY A 110 -1.39 9.82 14.36
CA GLY A 110 -2.28 10.97 14.54
C GLY A 110 -2.01 12.15 13.60
N ASN A 111 -0.82 12.22 12.99
CA ASN A 111 -0.46 13.27 12.02
C ASN A 111 -0.47 12.79 10.56
N ARG A 112 -0.68 11.49 10.33
CA ARG A 112 -0.76 10.90 8.99
C ARG A 112 -1.98 11.41 8.24
N LYS A 113 -1.78 11.77 6.98
CA LYS A 113 -2.82 12.31 6.11
C LYS A 113 -2.77 11.66 4.74
N ARG A 114 -3.90 11.71 4.05
CA ARG A 114 -3.99 11.37 2.64
C ARG A 114 -2.95 12.15 1.85
N GLY A 115 -2.26 11.48 0.93
CA GLY A 115 -1.22 12.08 0.12
C GLY A 115 0.09 12.39 0.86
N ASP A 116 0.35 11.76 2.01
CA ASP A 116 1.65 11.91 2.67
C ASP A 116 2.81 11.39 1.80
N TRP A 117 2.52 10.44 0.89
CA TRP A 117 3.46 9.87 -0.07
C TRP A 117 2.76 9.41 -1.35
N GLY A 118 3.52 9.11 -2.41
CA GLY A 118 3.02 8.87 -3.76
C GLY A 118 2.67 7.42 -4.10
N GLY A 119 2.63 6.51 -3.13
CA GLY A 119 2.15 5.15 -3.35
C GLY A 119 3.11 4.21 -4.09
N LEU A 120 2.53 3.10 -4.55
CA LEU A 120 3.23 2.00 -5.22
C LEU A 120 2.84 1.96 -6.70
N ILE A 121 3.84 2.06 -7.57
CA ILE A 121 3.68 2.04 -9.01
C ILE A 121 4.32 0.79 -9.58
N ILE A 122 3.60 0.06 -10.44
CA ILE A 122 4.10 -1.12 -11.14
C ILE A 122 3.94 -0.93 -12.64
N ASN A 123 5.07 -0.87 -13.35
CA ASN A 123 5.12 -0.77 -14.80
C ASN A 123 5.32 -2.16 -15.42
N GLY A 124 4.36 -2.58 -16.24
CA GLY A 124 4.40 -3.84 -16.97
C GLY A 124 4.49 -3.67 -18.48
N PHE A 125 4.61 -4.82 -19.16
CA PHE A 125 4.70 -4.92 -20.63
C PHE A 125 3.37 -5.29 -21.30
N ALA A 126 2.25 -5.30 -20.58
CA ALA A 126 0.97 -5.72 -21.12
C ALA A 126 0.30 -4.62 -21.97
N PRO A 127 -0.60 -5.00 -22.90
CA PRO A 127 -1.26 -4.05 -23.79
C PRO A 127 -2.05 -2.96 -23.06
N ILE A 128 -2.00 -1.77 -23.63
CA ILE A 128 -2.81 -0.61 -23.26
C ILE A 128 -3.52 -0.07 -24.51
N ASN A 129 -4.67 0.56 -24.32
CA ASN A 129 -5.45 1.17 -25.39
C ASN A 129 -5.29 2.69 -25.36
N ASN A 130 -4.21 3.20 -25.95
CA ASN A 130 -3.87 4.63 -25.97
C ASN A 130 -3.68 5.21 -27.39
N GLY A 131 -3.92 4.41 -28.44
CA GLY A 131 -3.74 4.84 -29.84
C GLY A 131 -2.28 4.97 -30.29
N ASP A 132 -1.28 4.69 -29.43
CA ASP A 132 0.13 4.66 -29.81
C ASP A 132 0.47 3.40 -30.61
N ALA A 133 1.33 3.53 -31.61
CA ALA A 133 1.68 2.44 -32.52
C ALA A 133 2.45 1.29 -31.83
N LYS A 134 3.17 1.59 -30.73
CA LYS A 134 3.90 0.59 -29.93
C LYS A 134 3.08 0.13 -28.72
N GLY A 135 1.97 0.79 -28.42
CA GLY A 135 1.19 0.56 -27.21
C GLY A 135 1.98 0.88 -25.94
N GLU A 136 2.80 1.92 -25.97
CA GLU A 136 3.58 2.38 -24.81
C GLU A 136 3.15 3.78 -24.37
N ALA A 137 3.33 4.08 -23.08
CA ALA A 137 3.09 5.40 -22.49
C ALA A 137 4.13 5.72 -21.41
N ASP A 138 4.25 7.00 -21.08
CA ASP A 138 5.05 7.48 -19.95
C ASP A 138 4.14 7.58 -18.71
N GLY A 139 4.58 7.01 -17.60
CA GLY A 139 3.90 7.09 -16.32
C GLY A 139 4.02 8.47 -15.69
N GLU A 140 2.96 8.88 -15.01
CA GLU A 140 2.91 10.15 -14.28
C GLU A 140 4.02 10.26 -13.24
N GLY A 141 4.42 11.49 -12.91
CA GLY A 141 5.54 11.71 -11.99
C GLY A 141 6.89 11.19 -12.44
N ASN A 142 7.08 10.97 -13.74
CA ASN A 142 8.31 10.36 -14.28
C ASN A 142 8.56 8.98 -13.63
N THR A 143 7.49 8.21 -13.42
CA THR A 143 7.54 6.85 -12.89
C THR A 143 8.01 5.82 -13.92
N GLY A 144 8.32 6.25 -15.15
CA GLY A 144 8.92 5.41 -16.19
C GLY A 144 7.92 4.96 -17.25
N LYS A 145 8.42 4.26 -18.27
CA LYS A 145 7.59 3.75 -19.37
C LYS A 145 6.85 2.49 -18.98
N TYR A 146 5.60 2.37 -19.43
CA TYR A 146 4.78 1.17 -19.31
C TYR A 146 4.09 0.82 -20.64
N GLY A 147 3.43 -0.33 -20.68
CA GLY A 147 2.76 -0.82 -21.87
C GLY A 147 3.67 -1.66 -22.77
N GLY A 148 3.06 -2.27 -23.79
CA GLY A 148 3.70 -3.18 -24.73
C GLY A 148 2.72 -4.21 -25.27
N SER A 149 3.24 -5.35 -25.71
CA SER A 149 2.43 -6.41 -26.35
C SER A 149 2.29 -7.69 -25.52
N ASN A 150 2.91 -7.77 -24.35
CA ASN A 150 2.98 -9.01 -23.57
C ASN A 150 1.84 -9.09 -22.55
N ALA A 151 0.67 -9.59 -22.98
CA ALA A 151 -0.48 -9.81 -22.08
C ALA A 151 -0.20 -10.78 -20.92
N ASN A 152 0.85 -11.59 -20.99
CA ASN A 152 1.24 -12.54 -19.94
C ASN A 152 2.45 -12.05 -19.12
N ASP A 153 2.78 -10.76 -19.22
CA ASP A 153 3.82 -10.16 -18.39
C ASP A 153 3.61 -10.44 -16.89
N ASN A 154 4.71 -10.52 -16.15
CA ASN A 154 4.73 -10.86 -14.74
C ASN A 154 5.68 -9.92 -14.00
N SER A 155 5.12 -8.94 -13.32
CA SER A 155 5.79 -7.96 -12.46
C SER A 155 5.97 -8.46 -11.03
N GLY A 156 5.50 -9.67 -10.72
CA GLY A 156 5.70 -10.35 -9.45
C GLY A 156 4.41 -10.61 -8.67
N ILE A 157 4.45 -10.40 -7.35
CA ILE A 157 3.41 -10.82 -6.42
C ILE A 157 3.20 -9.75 -5.34
N LEU A 158 1.96 -9.30 -5.19
CA LEU A 158 1.45 -8.57 -4.04
C LEU A 158 0.40 -9.43 -3.35
N ARG A 159 0.67 -9.86 -2.12
CA ARG A 159 -0.31 -10.62 -1.32
C ARG A 159 -0.28 -10.29 0.16
N TYR A 160 -1.44 -10.04 0.76
CA TYR A 160 -1.57 -9.55 2.15
C TYR A 160 -0.72 -8.30 2.39
N VAL A 161 -0.98 -7.28 1.57
CA VAL A 161 -0.27 -6.00 1.61
C VAL A 161 -1.26 -4.89 1.95
N ARG A 162 -0.85 -3.99 2.86
CA ARG A 162 -1.57 -2.77 3.22
C ARG A 162 -0.79 -1.57 2.69
N ILE A 163 -1.48 -0.68 2.00
CA ILE A 163 -0.96 0.59 1.50
C ILE A 163 -1.81 1.68 2.14
N GLU A 164 -1.18 2.57 2.91
CA GLU A 164 -1.89 3.54 3.74
C GLU A 164 -1.37 4.95 3.46
N PHE A 165 -2.27 5.95 3.39
CA PHE A 165 -1.91 7.37 3.34
C PHE A 165 -1.11 7.79 2.08
N ALA A 166 -1.22 7.01 1.01
CA ALA A 166 -0.63 7.31 -0.30
C ALA A 166 -1.47 8.36 -1.06
N GLY A 167 -1.25 8.60 -2.35
CA GLY A 167 -2.07 9.54 -3.12
C GLY A 167 -1.48 10.97 -3.25
N PHE A 168 -0.21 11.14 -3.63
CA PHE A 168 0.46 12.45 -3.56
C PHE A 168 0.25 13.28 -4.83
N PRO A 169 -0.26 14.53 -4.74
CA PRO A 169 -0.37 15.40 -5.90
C PRO A 169 0.99 16.00 -6.29
N LEU A 170 1.47 15.67 -7.49
CA LEU A 170 2.73 16.20 -8.03
C LEU A 170 2.54 17.61 -8.57
N THR A 171 1.42 17.83 -9.28
CA THR A 171 0.89 19.12 -9.73
C THR A 171 -0.64 19.12 -9.55
N PRO A 172 -1.35 20.24 -9.77
CA PRO A 172 -2.82 20.26 -9.68
C PRO A 172 -3.60 19.43 -10.72
N THR A 173 -2.89 18.76 -11.63
CA THR A 173 -3.47 17.94 -12.71
C THR A 173 -2.59 16.70 -12.98
N ASN A 174 -1.75 16.33 -12.02
CA ASN A 174 -0.88 15.16 -12.10
C ASN A 174 -0.69 14.66 -10.68
N GLU A 175 -1.32 13.55 -10.40
CA GLU A 175 -1.38 12.95 -9.08
C GLU A 175 -0.81 11.53 -9.15
N LEU A 176 -0.36 11.00 -8.01
CA LEU A 176 0.02 9.60 -7.91
C LEU A 176 -0.98 8.89 -7.02
N ASN A 177 -1.37 7.67 -7.40
CA ASN A 177 -2.38 6.88 -6.70
C ASN A 177 -1.86 6.12 -5.49
N GLY A 178 -2.77 5.46 -4.76
CA GLY A 178 -2.41 4.49 -3.74
C GLY A 178 -1.60 3.33 -4.34
N VAL A 179 -2.17 2.71 -5.37
CA VAL A 179 -1.48 1.72 -6.21
C VAL A 179 -1.79 2.03 -7.68
N ALA A 180 -0.76 2.31 -8.48
CA ALA A 180 -0.89 2.46 -9.93
C ALA A 180 -0.40 1.19 -10.63
N LEU A 181 -1.30 0.55 -11.38
CA LEU A 181 -1.02 -0.66 -12.16
C LEU A 181 -0.96 -0.32 -13.64
N GLN A 182 0.24 0.00 -14.11
CA GLN A 182 0.47 0.55 -15.43
C GLN A 182 0.88 -0.55 -16.40
N GLY A 183 -0.02 -0.96 -17.31
CA GLY A 183 0.26 -2.02 -18.28
C GLY A 183 0.65 -3.36 -17.64
N VAL A 184 0.09 -3.71 -16.47
CA VAL A 184 0.49 -4.93 -15.73
C VAL A 184 -0.17 -6.18 -16.35
N GLY A 185 0.63 -7.23 -16.57
CA GLY A 185 0.17 -8.47 -17.21
C GLY A 185 -0.50 -9.48 -16.26
N ARG A 186 -1.26 -10.42 -16.85
CA ARG A 186 -2.00 -11.46 -16.10
C ARG A 186 -1.12 -12.51 -15.42
N GLY A 187 0.19 -12.49 -15.66
CA GLY A 187 1.16 -13.31 -14.95
C GLY A 187 1.48 -12.78 -13.54
N THR A 188 1.12 -11.54 -13.23
CA THR A 188 1.26 -10.92 -11.90
C THR A 188 0.14 -11.37 -10.96
N GLU A 189 0.48 -11.70 -9.71
CA GLU A 189 -0.51 -12.02 -8.66
C GLU A 189 -0.78 -10.79 -7.79
N ILE A 190 -2.05 -10.38 -7.71
CA ILE A 190 -2.52 -9.31 -6.82
C ILE A 190 -3.74 -9.84 -6.06
N ASP A 191 -3.55 -10.16 -4.77
CA ASP A 191 -4.56 -10.82 -3.95
C ASP A 191 -4.49 -10.36 -2.48
N TYR A 192 -5.62 -10.11 -1.81
CA TYR A 192 -5.65 -9.60 -0.43
C TYR A 192 -4.84 -8.31 -0.26
N ILE A 193 -5.29 -7.26 -0.94
CA ILE A 193 -4.71 -5.93 -0.85
C ILE A 193 -5.69 -5.01 -0.14
N GLN A 194 -5.17 -4.19 0.77
CA GLN A 194 -5.93 -3.13 1.38
C GLN A 194 -5.25 -1.80 1.05
N VAL A 195 -6.01 -0.85 0.52
CA VAL A 195 -5.58 0.53 0.34
C VAL A 195 -6.48 1.44 1.17
N THR A 196 -5.88 2.27 2.02
CA THR A 196 -6.65 3.18 2.89
C THR A 196 -6.14 4.61 2.87
N GLU A 197 -7.07 5.55 2.92
CA GLU A 197 -6.76 6.99 3.06
C GLU A 197 -5.84 7.48 1.93
N SER A 198 -6.14 7.12 0.68
CA SER A 198 -5.41 7.66 -0.48
C SER A 198 -5.83 9.12 -0.71
N GLY A 199 -4.86 9.98 -1.01
CA GLY A 199 -5.08 11.39 -1.43
C GLY A 199 -5.53 11.54 -2.87
N ASP A 200 -5.63 10.43 -3.59
CA ASP A 200 -6.14 10.30 -4.94
C ASP A 200 -6.88 8.96 -5.03
N ASP A 201 -6.77 8.22 -6.12
CA ASP A 201 -7.39 6.89 -6.21
C ASP A 201 -6.75 5.89 -5.25
N ALA A 202 -7.53 4.93 -4.76
CA ALA A 202 -6.97 3.84 -3.97
C ALA A 202 -6.17 2.88 -4.87
N ILE A 203 -6.75 2.49 -6.00
CA ILE A 203 -6.07 1.69 -7.02
C ILE A 203 -6.54 2.12 -8.40
N GLU A 204 -5.60 2.35 -9.31
CA GLU A 204 -5.88 2.71 -10.68
C GLU A 204 -5.17 1.77 -11.66
N PHE A 205 -5.88 1.33 -12.69
CA PHE A 205 -5.33 0.53 -13.78
C PHE A 205 -5.15 1.39 -15.03
N PHE A 206 -3.91 1.51 -15.51
CA PHE A 206 -3.62 2.14 -16.81
C PHE A 206 -3.43 1.04 -17.85
N GLY A 207 -4.54 0.53 -18.37
CA GLY A 207 -4.59 -0.63 -19.25
C GLY A 207 -4.10 -1.92 -18.59
N GLY A 208 -3.55 -2.83 -19.38
CA GLY A 208 -3.05 -4.12 -18.91
C GLY A 208 -4.11 -5.21 -18.80
N THR A 209 -3.71 -6.36 -18.23
CA THR A 209 -4.54 -7.59 -18.17
C THR A 209 -4.49 -8.30 -16.83
N VAL A 210 -3.84 -7.68 -15.82
CA VAL A 210 -3.71 -8.25 -14.48
C VAL A 210 -5.08 -8.51 -13.86
N ASN A 211 -5.23 -9.67 -13.21
CA ASN A 211 -6.42 -9.97 -12.42
C ASN A 211 -6.16 -9.61 -10.97
N VAL A 212 -7.20 -9.14 -10.28
CA VAL A 212 -7.14 -8.77 -8.86
C VAL A 212 -8.23 -9.50 -8.07
N LYS A 213 -7.91 -9.87 -6.83
CA LYS A 213 -8.85 -10.51 -5.91
C LYS A 213 -8.72 -9.97 -4.49
N HIS A 214 -9.83 -9.93 -3.75
CA HIS A 214 -9.87 -9.53 -2.35
C HIS A 214 -9.22 -8.15 -2.13
N LEU A 215 -9.87 -7.12 -2.65
CA LEU A 215 -9.47 -5.74 -2.45
C LEU A 215 -10.36 -5.11 -1.37
N LEU A 216 -9.74 -4.39 -0.44
CA LEU A 216 -10.42 -3.48 0.48
C LEU A 216 -9.90 -2.07 0.23
N LEU A 217 -10.76 -1.19 -0.27
CA LEU A 217 -10.40 0.13 -0.78
C LEU A 217 -11.25 1.15 -0.02
N TYR A 218 -10.63 1.90 0.90
CA TYR A 218 -11.39 2.73 1.83
C TYR A 218 -10.78 4.12 1.98
N GLY A 219 -11.63 5.14 1.93
CA GLY A 219 -11.21 6.52 2.19
C GLY A 219 -10.26 7.08 1.13
N ALA A 220 -10.36 6.64 -0.13
CA ALA A 220 -9.78 7.39 -1.24
C ALA A 220 -10.38 8.81 -1.31
N MET A 221 -9.63 9.76 -1.86
CA MET A 221 -10.10 11.13 -2.02
C MET A 221 -10.85 11.32 -3.34
N ASP A 222 -10.44 10.60 -4.39
CA ASP A 222 -11.16 10.54 -5.66
C ASP A 222 -11.87 9.18 -5.82
N ASP A 223 -11.34 8.23 -6.59
CA ASP A 223 -11.99 6.93 -6.80
C ASP A 223 -11.38 5.79 -5.97
N ALA A 224 -12.24 4.90 -5.47
CA ALA A 224 -11.75 3.71 -4.76
C ALA A 224 -11.07 2.72 -5.73
N PHE A 225 -11.66 2.54 -6.90
CA PHE A 225 -11.26 1.57 -7.92
C PHE A 225 -11.49 2.19 -9.30
N ASP A 226 -10.43 2.64 -9.95
CA ASP A 226 -10.49 3.29 -11.27
C ASP A 226 -9.70 2.53 -12.33
N TRP A 227 -10.10 2.66 -13.59
CA TRP A 227 -9.31 2.18 -14.70
C TRP A 227 -9.47 3.03 -15.96
N THR A 228 -8.33 3.23 -16.62
CA THR A 228 -8.22 3.81 -17.95
C THR A 228 -7.43 2.88 -18.88
N GLY A 229 -7.15 3.33 -20.11
CA GLY A 229 -6.28 2.62 -21.04
C GLY A 229 -6.78 1.23 -21.44
N GLY A 230 -8.08 0.96 -21.29
CA GLY A 230 -8.71 -0.31 -21.69
C GLY A 230 -8.22 -1.54 -20.92
N TRP A 231 -8.16 -1.45 -19.59
CA TRP A 231 -7.83 -2.61 -18.74
C TRP A 231 -8.75 -3.81 -19.05
N GLN A 232 -8.12 -4.98 -19.27
CA GLN A 232 -8.78 -6.23 -19.70
C GLN A 232 -8.61 -7.35 -18.65
N GLY A 233 -8.41 -6.98 -17.38
CA GLY A 233 -8.34 -7.92 -16.28
C GLY A 233 -9.70 -8.30 -15.72
N LYS A 234 -9.69 -9.10 -14.65
CA LYS A 234 -10.87 -9.46 -13.86
C LYS A 234 -10.66 -9.01 -12.43
N ALA A 235 -11.71 -8.46 -11.83
CA ALA A 235 -11.78 -8.19 -10.40
C ALA A 235 -12.76 -9.15 -9.72
N GLN A 236 -12.44 -9.60 -8.51
CA GLN A 236 -13.32 -10.41 -7.67
C GLN A 236 -13.17 -10.02 -6.20
N PHE A 237 -14.28 -9.87 -5.47
CA PHE A 237 -14.29 -9.46 -4.06
C PHE A 237 -13.61 -8.10 -3.83
N VAL A 238 -14.19 -7.05 -4.41
CA VAL A 238 -13.77 -5.66 -4.21
C VAL A 238 -14.77 -5.01 -3.24
N LEU A 239 -14.26 -4.42 -2.16
CA LEU A 239 -15.02 -3.77 -1.09
C LEU A 239 -14.55 -2.33 -0.90
#